data_AF-A0A8H8QVT0-F1
#
_entry.id   AF-A0A8H8QVT0-F1
#
_cell.length_a   1.000
_cell.length_b   1.000
_cell.length_c   1.000
_cell.angle_alpha   90.00
_cell.angle_beta   90.00
_cell.angle_gamma   90.00
#
_symmetry.space_group_name_H-M   'P 1'
#
loop_
_entity.id
_entity.type
_entity.pdbx_description
1 polymer ?
#
loop_
_entity_poly.entity_id
_entity_poly.type
_entity_poly.pdbx_seq_one_letter_code
_entity_poly.pdbx_strand_id
1 'polypeptide(L)'
;MAWEKIAEDKKARIAASIPPEWRLKSAPTEVSVMDYPKESGIMTAEELAITESSATDLVTKMAEGQLTSVAVTTAFCKRAALATQLTNCTLEFFPEMALARAKELDESFKKTGKVVGPLHGLPISLKDQFRIKGLETSMGYVAWVGKVDKVDSVLVTLLLKAGAVFYVKTSVPQSLMVCETINNVIGRTVNPRNKNWSCGGSSGGEGAMIAFRGGIIGVGTDIGGSIRVPSAFNFLYGLRPSHGRLPYAKMANSMQGQETVHSVCGPLTHSVKGIYLKLQKFVADRT
;
A
#
# COMPACT_ATOMS: atom_id res chain seq x y z
N MET A 1 30.15 0.32 -4.15
CA MET A 1 29.59 0.38 -2.78
C MET A 1 29.11 -1.02 -2.44
N ALA A 2 29.43 -1.55 -1.25
CA ALA A 2 28.91 -2.85 -0.81
C ALA A 2 27.37 -2.81 -0.76
N TRP A 3 26.70 -3.91 -1.09
CA TRP A 3 25.24 -3.93 -1.21
C TRP A 3 24.56 -3.66 0.16
N GLU A 4 25.22 -4.05 1.25
CA GLU A 4 24.82 -3.80 2.63
C GLU A 4 24.70 -2.31 2.91
N LYS A 5 25.67 -1.50 2.46
CA LYS A 5 25.65 -0.04 2.63
C LYS A 5 24.50 0.62 1.85
N ILE A 6 24.15 0.08 0.68
CA ILE A 6 22.98 0.55 -0.10
C ILE A 6 21.68 0.20 0.64
N ALA A 7 21.59 -1.00 1.22
CA ALA A 7 20.45 -1.43 2.02
C ALA A 7 20.31 -0.61 3.32
N GLU A 8 21.42 -0.32 4.01
CA GLU A 8 21.46 0.56 5.18
C GLU A 8 21.00 1.97 4.86
N ASP A 9 21.50 2.57 3.78
CA ASP A 9 21.03 3.87 3.29
C ASP A 9 19.51 3.84 3.03
N LYS A 10 19.01 2.80 2.34
CA LYS A 10 17.59 2.69 2.06
C LYS A 10 16.74 2.61 3.32
N LYS A 11 17.14 1.78 4.29
CA LYS A 11 16.47 1.67 5.59
C LYS A 11 16.48 3.01 6.32
N ALA A 12 17.60 3.73 6.30
CA ALA A 12 17.70 5.06 6.90
C ALA A 12 16.77 6.07 6.23
N ARG A 13 16.65 6.07 4.90
CA ARG A 13 15.71 6.93 4.16
C ARG A 13 14.24 6.62 4.46
N ILE A 14 13.87 5.34 4.57
CA ILE A 14 12.51 4.93 4.99
C ILE A 14 12.23 5.38 6.43
N ALA A 15 13.19 5.21 7.35
CA ALA A 15 13.02 5.67 8.73
C ALA A 15 12.94 7.21 8.82
N ALA A 16 13.71 7.93 8.01
CA ALA A 16 13.72 9.38 7.96
C ALA A 16 12.41 9.94 7.38
N SER A 17 11.76 9.23 6.46
CA SER A 17 10.48 9.66 5.89
C SER A 17 9.29 9.49 6.83
N ILE A 18 9.47 8.85 7.98
CA ILE A 18 8.47 8.81 9.05
C ILE A 18 8.62 10.07 9.91
N PRO A 19 7.59 10.93 9.99
CA PRO A 19 7.58 12.10 10.87
C PRO A 19 7.90 11.71 12.31
N PRO A 20 8.70 12.51 13.05
CA PRO A 20 9.12 12.18 14.41
C PRO A 20 7.97 11.82 15.36
N GLU A 21 6.83 12.50 15.22
CA GLU A 21 5.63 12.29 16.03
C GLU A 21 4.87 11.00 15.72
N TRP A 22 5.20 10.30 14.62
CA TRP A 22 4.63 8.98 14.27
C TRP A 22 5.60 7.83 14.55
N ARG A 23 6.79 8.12 15.10
CA ARG A 23 7.80 7.09 15.43
C ARG A 23 7.44 6.36 16.71
N LEU A 24 7.77 5.07 16.76
CA LEU A 24 7.59 4.27 17.97
C LEU A 24 8.40 4.87 19.12
N LYS A 25 7.75 5.08 20.27
CA LYS A 25 8.43 5.49 21.51
C LYS A 25 9.17 4.33 22.17
N SER A 26 8.63 3.12 22.06
CA SER A 26 9.23 1.88 22.51
C SER A 26 8.81 0.73 21.58
N ALA A 27 9.63 -0.32 21.51
CA ALA A 27 9.26 -1.51 20.76
C ALA A 27 8.32 -2.38 21.62
N PRO A 28 7.16 -2.83 21.10
CA PRO A 28 6.30 -3.73 21.85
C PRO A 28 6.95 -5.10 22.03
N THR A 29 6.89 -5.62 23.25
CA THR A 29 7.37 -6.96 23.63
C THR A 29 6.46 -8.06 23.12
N GLU A 30 5.18 -7.77 22.94
CA GLU A 30 4.18 -8.74 22.52
C GLU A 30 4.44 -9.27 21.11
N VAL A 31 4.11 -10.55 20.93
CA VAL A 31 4.25 -11.24 19.63
C VAL A 31 3.22 -10.71 18.63
N SER A 32 2.01 -10.38 19.09
CA SER A 32 1.02 -9.66 18.30
C SER A 32 1.19 -8.16 18.50
N VAL A 33 1.00 -7.38 17.43
CA VAL A 33 1.04 -5.90 17.51
C VAL A 33 -0.27 -5.26 17.12
N MET A 34 -1.32 -6.05 16.90
CA MET A 34 -2.60 -5.58 16.38
C MET A 34 -3.24 -4.45 17.21
N ASP A 35 -3.04 -4.47 18.52
CA ASP A 35 -3.59 -3.50 19.46
C ASP A 35 -2.68 -2.28 19.68
N TYR A 36 -1.44 -2.35 19.20
CA TYR A 36 -0.44 -1.29 19.38
C TYR A 36 -0.91 0.10 18.90
N PRO A 37 -1.66 0.27 17.79
CA PRO A 37 -2.19 1.57 17.42
C PRO A 37 -3.01 2.25 18.54
N LYS A 38 -3.79 1.48 19.30
CA LYS A 38 -4.60 1.96 20.42
C LYS A 38 -3.74 2.28 21.66
N GLU A 39 -2.72 1.47 21.90
CA GLU A 39 -1.84 1.57 23.07
C GLU A 39 -0.73 2.63 22.92
N SER A 40 -0.34 2.94 21.68
CA SER A 40 0.83 3.78 21.38
C SER A 40 0.71 5.25 21.79
N GLY A 41 -0.52 5.76 21.91
CA GLY A 41 -0.80 7.20 22.07
C GLY A 41 -0.41 8.06 20.86
N ILE A 42 -0.13 7.46 19.70
CA ILE A 42 0.20 8.18 18.44
C ILE A 42 -1.06 8.53 17.64
N MET A 43 -2.10 7.69 17.74
CA MET A 43 -3.37 7.87 17.03
C MET A 43 -4.46 8.34 17.97
N THR A 44 -5.31 9.26 17.50
CA THR A 44 -6.53 9.67 18.23
C THR A 44 -7.65 8.64 18.05
N ALA A 45 -8.71 8.75 18.86
CA ALA A 45 -9.90 7.91 18.72
C ALA A 45 -10.56 8.06 17.33
N GLU A 46 -10.58 9.27 16.79
CA GLU A 46 -11.11 9.57 15.47
C GLU A 46 -10.28 8.92 14.36
N GLU A 47 -8.95 8.98 14.46
CA GLU A 47 -8.04 8.36 13.49
C GLU A 47 -8.13 6.83 13.51
N LEU A 48 -8.31 6.25 14.70
CA LEU A 48 -8.60 4.83 14.86
C LEU A 48 -9.93 4.46 14.20
N ALA A 49 -11.00 5.23 14.45
CA ALA A 49 -12.31 5.01 13.84
C ALA A 49 -12.26 5.12 12.30
N ILE A 50 -11.50 6.07 11.76
CA ILE A 50 -11.28 6.21 10.30
C ILE A 50 -10.61 4.94 9.74
N THR A 51 -9.51 4.49 10.33
CA THR A 51 -8.78 3.30 9.84
C THR A 51 -9.52 1.98 10.11
N GLU A 52 -10.49 1.98 11.02
CA GLU A 52 -11.36 0.83 11.28
C GLU A 52 -12.60 0.75 10.38
N SER A 53 -12.94 1.87 9.71
CA SER A 53 -14.08 1.98 8.78
C SER A 53 -13.90 1.18 7.49
N SER A 54 -14.99 1.01 6.72
CA SER A 54 -14.93 0.38 5.40
C SER A 54 -14.57 1.39 4.30
N ALA A 55 -13.96 0.92 3.20
CA ALA A 55 -13.58 1.79 2.10
C ALA A 55 -14.78 2.48 1.43
N THR A 56 -15.92 1.77 1.38
CA THR A 56 -17.16 2.34 0.87
C THR A 56 -17.66 3.46 1.75
N ASP A 57 -17.61 3.30 3.08
CA ASP A 57 -18.08 4.34 4.00
C ASP A 57 -17.21 5.59 3.93
N LEU A 58 -15.87 5.42 3.85
CA LEU A 58 -14.95 6.55 3.73
C LEU A 58 -15.17 7.35 2.44
N VAL A 59 -15.32 6.66 1.30
CA VAL A 59 -15.60 7.34 0.02
C VAL A 59 -16.93 8.08 0.08
N THR A 60 -17.98 7.47 0.64
CA THR A 60 -19.29 8.13 0.80
C THR A 60 -19.19 9.35 1.69
N LYS A 61 -18.57 9.23 2.88
CA LYS A 61 -18.43 10.34 3.83
C LYS A 61 -17.60 11.49 3.26
N MET A 62 -16.57 11.22 2.46
CA MET A 62 -15.83 12.27 1.76
C MET A 62 -16.66 12.92 0.64
N ALA A 63 -17.42 12.14 -0.12
CA ALA A 63 -18.31 12.67 -1.16
C ALA A 63 -19.46 13.52 -0.58
N GLU A 64 -19.88 13.25 0.66
CA GLU A 64 -20.88 14.02 1.41
C GLU A 64 -20.27 15.19 2.20
N GLY A 65 -18.94 15.37 2.17
CA GLY A 65 -18.24 16.43 2.90
C GLY A 65 -18.18 16.24 4.42
N GLN A 66 -18.52 15.06 4.94
CA GLN A 66 -18.45 14.72 6.37
C GLN A 66 -17.02 14.40 6.84
N LEU A 67 -16.18 13.93 5.93
CA LEU A 67 -14.75 13.71 6.16
C LEU A 67 -13.95 14.42 5.06
N THR A 68 -12.76 14.88 5.40
CA THR A 68 -11.80 15.41 4.41
C THR A 68 -10.81 14.33 4.00
N SER A 69 -10.33 14.40 2.77
CA SER A 69 -9.27 13.56 2.23
C SER A 69 -7.99 13.68 3.08
N VAL A 70 -7.66 14.88 3.55
CA VAL A 70 -6.51 15.12 4.45
C VAL A 70 -6.68 14.37 5.77
N ALA A 71 -7.86 14.42 6.41
CA ALA A 71 -8.10 13.71 7.66
C ALA A 71 -7.98 12.19 7.48
N VAL A 72 -8.59 11.66 6.41
CA VAL A 72 -8.51 10.23 6.08
C VAL A 72 -7.07 9.81 5.79
N THR A 73 -6.37 10.55 4.92
CA THR A 73 -4.98 10.27 4.55
C THR A 73 -4.06 10.33 5.76
N THR A 74 -4.22 11.32 6.64
CA THR A 74 -3.42 11.44 7.88
C THR A 74 -3.56 10.20 8.76
N ALA A 75 -4.80 9.76 9.01
CA ALA A 75 -5.07 8.58 9.83
C ALA A 75 -4.40 7.31 9.27
N PHE A 76 -4.49 7.08 7.95
CA PHE A 76 -3.83 5.95 7.30
C PHE A 76 -2.30 6.08 7.30
N CYS A 77 -1.75 7.27 7.03
CA CYS A 77 -0.31 7.50 7.09
C CYS A 77 0.27 7.21 8.48
N LYS A 78 -0.39 7.67 9.55
CA LYS A 78 0.02 7.36 10.94
C LYS A 78 0.04 5.85 11.19
N ARG A 79 -1.04 5.15 10.86
CA ARG A 79 -1.14 3.70 11.08
C ARG A 79 -0.18 2.91 10.19
N ALA A 80 0.12 3.39 8.99
CA ALA A 80 1.11 2.83 8.08
C ALA A 80 2.55 3.04 8.57
N ALA A 81 2.84 4.18 9.19
CA ALA A 81 4.14 4.41 9.84
C ALA A 81 4.35 3.40 10.98
N LEU A 82 3.31 3.12 11.78
CA LEU A 82 3.35 2.07 12.79
C LEU A 82 3.55 0.69 12.16
N ALA A 83 2.77 0.33 11.14
CA ALA A 83 2.94 -0.93 10.41
C ALA A 83 4.36 -1.11 9.87
N THR A 84 4.92 -0.04 9.28
CA THR A 84 6.27 -0.04 8.71
C THR A 84 7.32 -0.36 9.78
N GLN A 85 7.25 0.30 10.93
CA GLN A 85 8.22 0.11 12.02
C GLN A 85 8.06 -1.24 12.74
N LEU A 86 6.83 -1.76 12.82
CA LEU A 86 6.53 -2.99 13.57
C LEU A 86 6.68 -4.26 12.74
N THR A 87 6.47 -4.19 11.42
CA THR A 87 6.45 -5.37 10.56
C THR A 87 7.41 -5.31 9.39
N ASN A 88 8.09 -4.18 9.17
CA ASN A 88 9.04 -3.99 8.07
C ASN A 88 8.39 -4.24 6.69
N CYS A 89 7.17 -3.72 6.49
CA CYS A 89 6.33 -3.99 5.33
C CYS A 89 6.41 -2.97 4.20
N THR A 90 7.42 -2.08 4.19
CA THR A 90 7.46 -0.90 3.32
C THR A 90 8.81 -0.72 2.64
N LEU A 91 8.80 -0.39 1.34
CA LEU A 91 9.98 -0.02 0.56
C LEU A 91 10.01 1.47 0.19
N GLU A 92 8.86 2.14 0.16
CA GLU A 92 8.74 3.59 0.02
C GLU A 92 7.64 4.09 0.94
N PHE A 93 7.91 5.11 1.77
CA PHE A 93 6.89 5.78 2.58
C PHE A 93 6.99 7.28 2.32
N PHE A 94 5.89 7.89 1.85
CA PHE A 94 5.90 9.25 1.30
C PHE A 94 4.66 10.05 1.74
N PRO A 95 4.48 10.27 3.04
CA PRO A 95 3.28 10.91 3.57
C PRO A 95 3.12 12.37 3.11
N GLU A 96 4.20 13.10 2.86
CA GLU A 96 4.13 14.48 2.36
C GLU A 96 3.46 14.57 0.98
N MET A 97 3.87 13.70 0.04
CA MET A 97 3.24 13.62 -1.28
C MET A 97 1.76 13.21 -1.16
N ALA A 98 1.44 12.29 -0.25
CA ALA A 98 0.07 11.86 0.00
C ALA A 98 -0.80 13.01 0.51
N LEU A 99 -0.32 13.75 1.52
CA LEU A 99 -1.04 14.86 2.13
C LEU A 99 -1.21 16.05 1.19
N ALA A 100 -0.20 16.33 0.35
CA ALA A 100 -0.32 17.34 -0.71
C ALA A 100 -1.46 16.98 -1.68
N ARG A 101 -1.49 15.73 -2.17
CA ARG A 101 -2.56 15.26 -3.04
C ARG A 101 -3.93 15.28 -2.35
N ALA A 102 -3.99 14.89 -1.09
CA ALA A 102 -5.22 14.91 -0.32
C ALA A 102 -5.78 16.34 -0.18
N LYS A 103 -4.91 17.32 0.08
CA LYS A 103 -5.26 18.73 0.16
C LYS A 103 -5.77 19.28 -1.17
N GLU A 104 -5.12 18.95 -2.30
CA GLU A 104 -5.61 19.34 -3.63
C GLU A 104 -7.04 18.84 -3.90
N LEU A 105 -7.34 17.60 -3.48
CA LEU A 105 -8.66 17.00 -3.65
C LEU A 105 -9.71 17.71 -2.80
N ASP A 106 -9.39 18.02 -1.54
CA ASP A 106 -10.27 18.78 -0.63
C ASP A 106 -10.54 20.20 -1.14
N GLU A 107 -9.50 20.89 -1.64
CA GLU A 107 -9.64 22.24 -2.21
C GLU A 107 -10.50 22.24 -3.48
N SER A 108 -10.29 21.23 -4.36
CA SER A 108 -11.10 21.04 -5.56
C SER A 108 -12.57 20.76 -5.20
N PHE A 109 -12.82 19.88 -4.23
CA PHE A 109 -14.17 19.57 -3.76
C PHE A 109 -14.84 20.80 -3.15
N LYS A 110 -14.14 21.55 -2.29
CA LYS A 110 -14.66 22.79 -1.69
C LYS A 110 -15.02 23.84 -2.74
N LYS A 111 -14.24 23.95 -3.82
CA LYS A 111 -14.48 24.92 -4.90
C LYS A 111 -15.63 24.52 -5.83
N THR A 112 -15.80 23.22 -6.08
CA THR A 112 -16.67 22.73 -7.17
C THR A 112 -17.91 21.97 -6.70
N GLY A 113 -17.92 21.50 -5.45
CA GLY A 113 -18.90 20.55 -4.91
C GLY A 113 -18.84 19.17 -5.58
N LYS A 114 -17.80 18.85 -6.37
CA LYS A 114 -17.71 17.63 -7.17
C LYS A 114 -16.49 16.80 -6.77
N VAL A 115 -16.70 15.49 -6.65
CA VAL A 115 -15.63 14.52 -6.47
C VAL A 115 -14.84 14.31 -7.77
N VAL A 116 -13.52 14.14 -7.66
CA VAL A 116 -12.62 13.89 -8.81
C VAL A 116 -12.79 12.50 -9.42
N GLY A 117 -13.46 11.60 -8.71
CA GLY A 117 -13.73 10.27 -9.22
C GLY A 117 -14.20 9.30 -8.15
N PRO A 118 -14.32 8.03 -8.53
CA PRO A 118 -14.91 7.00 -7.70
C PRO A 118 -14.16 6.61 -6.41
N LEU A 119 -12.89 6.98 -6.30
CA LEU A 119 -12.00 6.76 -5.17
C LEU A 119 -11.53 8.08 -4.56
N HIS A 120 -12.30 9.17 -4.74
CA HIS A 120 -11.92 10.51 -4.29
C HIS A 120 -11.42 10.50 -2.84
N GLY A 121 -10.15 10.88 -2.67
CA GLY A 121 -9.47 11.02 -1.39
C GLY A 121 -9.08 9.71 -0.71
N LEU A 122 -9.39 8.55 -1.29
CA LEU A 122 -9.16 7.26 -0.63
C LEU A 122 -7.68 6.87 -0.67
N PRO A 123 -7.05 6.57 0.50
CA PRO A 123 -5.68 6.07 0.53
C PRO A 123 -5.57 4.64 -0.03
N ILE A 124 -4.65 4.44 -0.97
CA ILE A 124 -4.38 3.14 -1.60
C ILE A 124 -2.90 2.80 -1.43
N SER A 125 -2.63 1.59 -0.92
CA SER A 125 -1.28 1.01 -0.89
C SER A 125 -0.97 0.29 -2.20
N LEU A 126 0.30 0.28 -2.58
CA LEU A 126 0.77 -0.35 -3.81
C LEU A 126 1.94 -1.27 -3.52
N LYS A 127 1.91 -2.50 -4.05
CA LYS A 127 3.10 -3.35 -4.10
C LYS A 127 4.26 -2.61 -4.78
N ASP A 128 5.51 -2.84 -4.36
CA ASP A 128 6.67 -2.12 -4.92
C ASP A 128 6.79 -2.18 -6.45
N GLN A 129 6.23 -3.20 -7.09
CA GLN A 129 6.22 -3.38 -8.54
C GLN A 129 5.55 -2.24 -9.35
N PHE A 130 4.65 -1.48 -8.73
CA PHE A 130 3.96 -0.36 -9.36
C PHE A 130 4.88 0.87 -9.40
N ARG A 131 5.19 1.35 -10.59
CA ARG A 131 6.00 2.56 -10.79
C ARG A 131 5.18 3.80 -10.54
N ILE A 132 5.72 4.70 -9.72
CA ILE A 132 5.17 6.03 -9.46
C ILE A 132 6.28 7.01 -9.82
N LYS A 133 6.01 7.95 -10.71
CA LYS A 133 6.98 8.95 -11.16
C LYS A 133 7.54 9.70 -9.94
N GLY A 134 8.87 9.80 -9.87
CA GLY A 134 9.56 10.50 -8.78
C GLY A 134 9.88 9.64 -7.56
N LEU A 135 9.44 8.38 -7.52
CA LEU A 135 9.78 7.41 -6.46
C LEU A 135 10.60 6.24 -7.02
N GLU A 136 11.19 5.43 -6.15
CA GLU A 136 11.94 4.23 -6.57
C GLU A 136 11.02 3.02 -6.69
N THR A 137 11.38 2.10 -7.59
CA THR A 137 10.88 0.73 -7.65
C THR A 137 12.06 -0.23 -7.58
N SER A 138 12.20 -0.95 -6.47
CA SER A 138 13.36 -1.82 -6.24
C SER A 138 13.11 -3.29 -6.64
N MET A 139 11.87 -3.77 -6.57
CA MET A 139 11.50 -5.19 -6.70
C MET A 139 12.28 -6.12 -5.75
N GLY A 140 12.76 -5.59 -4.63
CA GLY A 140 13.65 -6.27 -3.69
C GLY A 140 15.09 -6.45 -4.20
N TYR A 141 15.45 -5.88 -5.37
CA TYR A 141 16.82 -5.88 -5.86
C TYR A 141 17.59 -4.68 -5.31
N VAL A 142 18.65 -4.94 -4.55
CA VAL A 142 19.54 -3.89 -4.02
C VAL A 142 20.15 -3.05 -5.15
N ALA A 143 20.46 -3.66 -6.29
CA ALA A 143 20.99 -2.96 -7.47
C ALA A 143 20.01 -1.96 -8.12
N TRP A 144 18.74 -1.93 -7.70
CA TRP A 144 17.72 -1.00 -8.20
C TRP A 144 17.41 0.12 -7.20
N VAL A 145 17.90 0.02 -5.96
CA VAL A 145 17.80 1.09 -4.97
C VAL A 145 18.50 2.35 -5.50
N GLY A 146 17.89 3.52 -5.28
CA GLY A 146 18.37 4.80 -5.78
C GLY A 146 18.00 5.10 -7.24
N LYS A 147 17.33 4.18 -7.94
CA LYS A 147 16.83 4.41 -9.30
C LYS A 147 15.39 4.90 -9.27
N VAL A 148 15.22 6.19 -9.53
CA VAL A 148 13.90 6.84 -9.53
C VAL A 148 13.18 6.61 -10.86
N ASP A 149 11.90 6.24 -10.78
CA ASP A 149 11.04 6.05 -11.93
C ASP A 149 10.67 7.39 -12.58
N LYS A 150 10.72 7.41 -13.92
CA LYS A 150 10.42 8.61 -14.74
C LYS A 150 8.96 8.69 -15.19
N VAL A 151 8.23 7.58 -15.09
CA VAL A 151 6.85 7.44 -15.58
C VAL A 151 6.03 6.58 -14.63
N ASP A 152 4.74 6.89 -14.55
CA ASP A 152 3.79 6.05 -13.84
C ASP A 152 3.50 4.75 -14.61
N SER A 153 3.22 3.68 -13.87
CA SER A 153 2.53 2.52 -14.42
C SER A 153 1.11 2.92 -14.87
N VAL A 154 0.57 2.24 -15.88
CA VAL A 154 -0.78 2.59 -16.40
C VAL A 154 -1.85 2.51 -15.31
N LEU A 155 -1.79 1.50 -14.44
CA LEU A 155 -2.75 1.37 -13.34
C LEU A 155 -2.62 2.50 -12.31
N VAL A 156 -1.40 3.01 -12.06
CA VAL A 156 -1.15 4.16 -11.17
C VAL A 156 -1.82 5.41 -11.74
N THR A 157 -1.66 5.68 -13.04
CA THR A 157 -2.35 6.80 -13.72
C THR A 157 -3.88 6.68 -13.61
N LEU A 158 -4.45 5.49 -13.79
CA LEU A 158 -5.90 5.28 -13.69
C LEU A 158 -6.41 5.49 -12.26
N LEU A 159 -5.69 5.00 -11.26
CA LEU A 159 -6.00 5.21 -9.84
C LEU A 159 -5.94 6.69 -9.44
N LEU A 160 -4.95 7.44 -9.92
CA LEU A 160 -4.88 8.89 -9.68
C LEU A 160 -6.06 9.63 -10.33
N LYS A 161 -6.44 9.27 -11.56
CA LYS A 161 -7.63 9.80 -12.23
C LYS A 161 -8.92 9.45 -11.50
N ALA A 162 -8.98 8.28 -10.88
CA ALA A 162 -10.10 7.87 -10.04
C ALA A 162 -10.17 8.64 -8.70
N GLY A 163 -9.16 9.48 -8.39
CA GLY A 163 -9.11 10.30 -7.18
C GLY A 163 -8.38 9.64 -6.00
N ALA A 164 -7.69 8.51 -6.21
CA ALA A 164 -6.95 7.84 -5.15
C ALA A 164 -5.74 8.66 -4.66
N VAL A 165 -5.37 8.44 -3.40
CA VAL A 165 -4.18 9.02 -2.76
C VAL A 165 -3.20 7.89 -2.44
N PHE A 166 -1.96 7.98 -2.95
CA PHE A 166 -0.92 7.01 -2.60
C PHE A 166 -0.03 7.57 -1.50
N TYR A 167 0.39 6.70 -0.58
CA TYR A 167 1.22 7.09 0.56
C TYR A 167 2.36 6.11 0.86
N VAL A 168 2.31 4.91 0.26
CA VAL A 168 3.27 3.85 0.53
C VAL A 168 3.43 2.92 -0.66
N LYS A 169 4.65 2.42 -0.86
CA LYS A 169 4.89 1.19 -1.61
C LYS A 169 5.39 0.09 -0.70
N THR A 170 4.73 -1.06 -0.76
CA THR A 170 4.93 -2.14 0.20
C THR A 170 5.99 -3.14 -0.22
N SER A 171 6.58 -3.78 0.78
CA SER A 171 7.66 -4.76 0.66
C SER A 171 7.25 -5.98 -0.18
N VAL A 172 8.26 -6.52 -0.87
CA VAL A 172 8.16 -7.69 -1.72
C VAL A 172 9.39 -8.59 -1.51
N PRO A 173 9.30 -9.91 -1.75
CA PRO A 173 10.51 -10.71 -1.88
C PRO A 173 11.30 -10.30 -3.11
N GLN A 174 12.62 -10.52 -3.07
CA GLN A 174 13.47 -10.34 -4.24
C GLN A 174 12.90 -11.11 -5.44
N SER A 175 12.76 -10.43 -6.58
CA SER A 175 12.17 -10.94 -7.84
C SER A 175 10.68 -11.29 -7.84
N LEU A 176 9.97 -11.13 -6.71
CA LEU A 176 8.56 -11.49 -6.55
C LEU A 176 8.21 -12.99 -6.64
N MET A 177 9.20 -13.89 -6.70
CA MET A 177 8.99 -15.32 -6.98
C MET A 177 9.02 -16.21 -5.73
N VAL A 178 8.54 -15.71 -4.59
CA VAL A 178 8.50 -16.47 -3.33
C VAL A 178 7.19 -16.19 -2.59
N CYS A 179 6.64 -17.23 -1.95
CA CYS A 179 5.45 -17.15 -1.07
C CYS A 179 5.80 -16.72 0.37
N GLU A 180 6.87 -15.96 0.54
CA GLU A 180 7.33 -15.33 1.77
C GLU A 180 7.95 -13.99 1.36
N THR A 181 7.88 -12.97 2.20
CA THR A 181 8.39 -11.63 1.88
C THR A 181 9.67 -11.34 2.63
N ILE A 182 10.80 -11.63 1.96
CA ILE A 182 12.16 -11.33 2.41
C ILE A 182 12.96 -10.75 1.24
N ASN A 183 13.67 -9.66 1.49
CA ASN A 183 14.62 -9.10 0.54
C ASN A 183 15.86 -8.56 1.26
N ASN A 184 16.94 -8.35 0.51
CA ASN A 184 18.20 -7.80 1.03
C ASN A 184 18.17 -6.28 1.22
N VAL A 185 17.07 -5.59 0.89
CA VAL A 185 16.93 -4.14 1.03
C VAL A 185 16.54 -3.77 2.46
N ILE A 186 15.46 -4.37 2.97
CA ILE A 186 14.93 -4.09 4.31
C ILE A 186 14.95 -5.32 5.22
N GLY A 187 15.07 -6.53 4.68
CA GLY A 187 15.00 -7.78 5.44
C GLY A 187 13.64 -8.48 5.31
N ARG A 188 13.24 -9.19 6.36
CA ARG A 188 11.98 -9.95 6.43
C ARG A 188 10.82 -9.03 6.81
N THR A 189 9.70 -9.18 6.11
CA THR A 189 8.40 -8.64 6.53
C THR A 189 7.63 -9.71 7.31
N VAL A 190 7.11 -9.35 8.48
CA VAL A 190 6.40 -10.28 9.38
C VAL A 190 4.89 -10.02 9.41
N ASN A 191 4.11 -11.00 9.89
CA ASN A 191 2.67 -10.84 10.07
C ASN A 191 2.36 -9.99 11.31
N PRO A 192 1.51 -8.95 11.24
CA PRO A 192 1.19 -8.11 12.39
C PRO A 192 0.46 -8.85 13.53
N ARG A 193 -0.24 -9.95 13.23
CA ARG A 193 -0.92 -10.76 14.24
C ARG A 193 0.03 -11.61 15.06
N ASN A 194 1.18 -11.96 14.49
CA ASN A 194 2.22 -12.73 15.13
C ASN A 194 3.54 -12.51 14.38
N LYS A 195 4.50 -11.82 15.01
CA LYS A 195 5.80 -11.52 14.40
C LYS A 195 6.64 -12.75 14.05
N ASN A 196 6.30 -13.92 14.60
CA ASN A 196 6.95 -15.20 14.27
C ASN A 196 6.31 -15.89 13.05
N TRP A 197 5.22 -15.35 12.50
CA TRP A 197 4.56 -15.88 11.31
C TRP A 197 5.00 -15.14 10.04
N SER A 198 5.04 -15.90 8.94
CA SER A 198 5.16 -15.32 7.61
C SER A 198 3.94 -14.46 7.27
N CYS A 199 4.16 -13.33 6.60
CA CYS A 199 3.09 -12.54 5.97
C CYS A 199 2.71 -13.08 4.56
N GLY A 200 3.30 -14.19 4.13
CA GLY A 200 3.14 -14.73 2.79
C GLY A 200 3.91 -13.94 1.73
N GLY A 201 3.63 -14.21 0.47
CA GLY A 201 4.29 -13.52 -0.64
C GLY A 201 3.66 -13.86 -2.00
N SER A 202 3.99 -13.12 -3.05
CA SER A 202 4.96 -12.03 -3.05
C SER A 202 4.40 -10.63 -2.74
N SER A 203 3.10 -10.51 -2.49
CA SER A 203 2.50 -9.24 -2.00
C SER A 203 2.34 -9.25 -0.48
N GLY A 204 3.30 -9.80 0.26
CA GLY A 204 3.21 -9.91 1.73
C GLY A 204 3.31 -8.57 2.44
N GLY A 205 4.03 -7.59 1.87
CA GLY A 205 3.99 -6.20 2.35
C GLY A 205 2.56 -5.62 2.32
N GLU A 206 1.84 -5.79 1.21
CA GLU A 206 0.41 -5.42 1.13
C GLU A 206 -0.41 -6.16 2.18
N GLY A 207 -0.19 -7.47 2.33
CA GLY A 207 -0.87 -8.31 3.32
C GLY A 207 -0.69 -7.80 4.75
N ALA A 208 0.54 -7.52 5.15
CA ALA A 208 0.86 -7.00 6.48
C ALA A 208 0.34 -5.57 6.70
N MET A 209 0.54 -4.67 5.72
CA MET A 209 0.08 -3.28 5.77
C MET A 209 -1.44 -3.20 5.96
N ILE A 210 -2.19 -3.96 5.16
CA ILE A 210 -3.65 -3.97 5.21
C ILE A 210 -4.12 -4.69 6.46
N ALA A 211 -3.56 -5.85 6.84
CA ALA A 211 -4.00 -6.52 8.07
C ALA A 211 -3.82 -5.64 9.31
N PHE A 212 -2.79 -4.80 9.35
CA PHE A 212 -2.58 -3.81 10.41
C PHE A 212 -3.52 -2.60 10.33
N ARG A 213 -4.40 -2.53 9.33
CA ARG A 213 -5.25 -1.40 8.94
C ARG A 213 -4.45 -0.12 8.62
N GLY A 214 -3.16 -0.28 8.32
CA GLY A 214 -2.33 0.77 7.73
C GLY A 214 -2.67 1.05 6.27
N GLY A 215 -3.48 0.19 5.64
CA GLY A 215 -4.15 0.44 4.38
C GLY A 215 -5.55 -0.19 4.37
N ILE A 216 -6.42 0.30 3.48
CA ILE A 216 -7.82 -0.16 3.40
C ILE A 216 -8.10 -0.99 2.14
N ILE A 217 -7.48 -0.59 1.04
CA ILE A 217 -7.42 -1.32 -0.22
C ILE A 217 -5.98 -1.19 -0.73
N GLY A 218 -5.37 -2.33 -1.04
CA GLY A 218 -4.06 -2.40 -1.65
C GLY A 218 -4.10 -2.98 -3.06
N VAL A 219 -3.04 -2.77 -3.85
CA VAL A 219 -2.85 -3.40 -5.15
C VAL A 219 -1.63 -4.33 -5.10
N GLY A 220 -1.88 -5.63 -5.24
CA GLY A 220 -0.86 -6.64 -5.43
C GLY A 220 -0.80 -7.16 -6.87
N THR A 221 0.08 -8.13 -7.09
CA THR A 221 0.15 -8.91 -8.33
C THR A 221 0.18 -10.40 -8.01
N ASP A 222 -0.42 -11.21 -8.88
CA ASP A 222 -0.58 -12.65 -8.72
C ASP A 222 -0.22 -13.38 -10.02
N ILE A 223 0.80 -14.23 -9.95
CA ILE A 223 1.16 -15.20 -10.99
C ILE A 223 0.87 -16.63 -10.51
N GLY A 224 1.34 -16.98 -9.31
CA GLY A 224 1.19 -18.30 -8.70
C GLY A 224 0.57 -18.28 -7.31
N GLY A 225 -0.21 -17.24 -6.97
CA GLY A 225 -0.78 -17.07 -5.62
C GLY A 225 -0.36 -15.78 -4.92
N SER A 226 0.43 -14.92 -5.56
CA SER A 226 1.04 -13.75 -4.91
C SER A 226 0.08 -12.67 -4.40
N ILE A 227 -1.22 -12.74 -4.68
CA ILE A 227 -2.28 -11.99 -3.97
C ILE A 227 -2.97 -12.92 -2.96
N ARG A 228 -3.37 -14.11 -3.40
CA ARG A 228 -4.19 -15.03 -2.60
C ARG A 228 -3.49 -15.56 -1.35
N VAL A 229 -2.20 -15.91 -1.45
CA VAL A 229 -1.38 -16.41 -0.34
C VAL A 229 -1.21 -15.36 0.76
N PRO A 230 -0.71 -14.12 0.49
CA PRO A 230 -0.63 -13.12 1.55
C PRO A 230 -2.00 -12.69 2.06
N SER A 231 -3.06 -12.71 1.23
CA SER A 231 -4.42 -12.51 1.74
C SER A 231 -4.83 -13.59 2.75
N ALA A 232 -4.60 -14.86 2.44
CA ALA A 232 -4.91 -15.97 3.35
C ALA A 232 -4.12 -15.89 4.65
N PHE A 233 -2.80 -15.62 4.57
CA PHE A 233 -1.92 -15.58 5.74
C PHE A 233 -2.25 -14.41 6.68
N ASN A 234 -2.76 -13.30 6.13
CA ASN A 234 -3.03 -12.08 6.90
C ASN A 234 -4.54 -11.88 7.19
N PHE A 235 -5.38 -12.90 6.94
CA PHE A 235 -6.83 -12.85 7.21
C PHE A 235 -7.55 -11.74 6.42
N LEU A 236 -7.26 -11.66 5.12
CA LEU A 236 -7.80 -10.67 4.20
C LEU A 236 -8.53 -11.33 3.03
N TYR A 237 -9.34 -10.53 2.34
CA TYR A 237 -9.86 -10.88 1.03
C TYR A 237 -8.85 -10.45 -0.04
N GLY A 238 -8.60 -11.32 -1.00
CA GLY A 238 -7.75 -11.03 -2.16
C GLY A 238 -8.36 -11.61 -3.42
N LEU A 239 -8.37 -10.81 -4.50
CA LEU A 239 -8.85 -11.29 -5.79
C LEU A 239 -7.70 -11.32 -6.81
N ARG A 240 -7.48 -12.51 -7.37
CA ARG A 240 -6.78 -12.69 -8.65
C ARG A 240 -7.83 -12.59 -9.76
N PRO A 241 -7.95 -11.49 -10.51
CA PRO A 241 -8.90 -11.40 -11.60
C PRO A 241 -8.44 -12.24 -12.80
N SER A 242 -9.33 -12.40 -13.78
CA SER A 242 -8.96 -12.91 -15.11
C SER A 242 -7.83 -12.08 -15.71
N HIS A 243 -6.94 -12.75 -16.43
CA HIS A 243 -5.87 -12.06 -17.16
C HIS A 243 -6.42 -11.01 -18.13
N GLY A 244 -5.68 -9.89 -18.29
CA GLY A 244 -6.08 -8.76 -19.13
C GLY A 244 -7.19 -7.88 -18.55
N ARG A 245 -7.79 -8.23 -17.39
CA ARG A 245 -8.87 -7.44 -16.78
C ARG A 245 -8.39 -6.08 -16.27
N LEU A 246 -7.18 -6.02 -15.72
CA LEU A 246 -6.53 -4.79 -15.25
C LEU A 246 -5.21 -4.59 -16.02
N PRO A 247 -4.84 -3.34 -16.37
CA PRO A 247 -3.64 -3.08 -17.14
C PRO A 247 -2.37 -3.37 -16.33
N TYR A 248 -1.38 -3.96 -17.01
CA TYR A 248 -0.08 -4.31 -16.44
C TYR A 248 1.08 -3.45 -17.00
N ALA A 249 0.79 -2.63 -18.01
CA ALA A 249 1.80 -1.90 -18.75
C ALA A 249 2.59 -0.91 -17.88
N LYS A 250 3.89 -0.79 -18.17
CA LYS A 250 4.86 0.08 -17.48
C LYS A 250 5.09 -0.25 -16.00
N MET A 251 4.72 -1.45 -15.54
CA MET A 251 5.13 -1.97 -14.24
C MET A 251 6.54 -2.57 -14.32
N ALA A 252 7.24 -2.60 -13.18
CA ALA A 252 8.47 -3.37 -13.10
C ALA A 252 8.19 -4.87 -13.26
N ASN A 253 9.10 -5.63 -13.84
CA ASN A 253 8.92 -7.08 -13.97
C ASN A 253 10.29 -7.76 -14.03
N SER A 254 10.42 -8.90 -13.36
CA SER A 254 11.60 -9.77 -13.42
C SER A 254 11.61 -10.68 -14.65
N MET A 255 10.47 -10.85 -15.31
CA MET A 255 10.29 -11.70 -16.50
C MET A 255 9.65 -10.89 -17.63
N GLN A 256 10.38 -9.91 -18.19
CA GLN A 256 9.92 -9.18 -19.38
C GLN A 256 9.86 -10.11 -20.60
N GLY A 257 8.82 -9.99 -21.42
CA GLY A 257 8.61 -10.86 -22.58
C GLY A 257 8.08 -12.27 -22.24
N GLN A 258 7.58 -12.48 -21.01
CA GLN A 258 6.97 -13.75 -20.64
C GLN A 258 5.62 -13.94 -21.36
N GLU A 259 5.56 -14.95 -22.24
CA GLU A 259 4.36 -15.30 -23.02
C GLU A 259 3.45 -16.35 -22.36
N THR A 260 3.91 -17.02 -21.30
CA THR A 260 3.17 -18.09 -20.63
C THR A 260 2.84 -17.72 -19.18
N VAL A 261 1.63 -18.02 -18.71
CA VAL A 261 1.19 -17.77 -17.32
C VAL A 261 1.44 -16.32 -16.87
N HIS A 262 0.77 -15.37 -17.52
CA HIS A 262 0.93 -13.97 -17.19
C HIS A 262 0.47 -13.62 -15.76
N SER A 263 1.25 -12.76 -15.11
CA SER A 263 0.88 -12.10 -13.87
C SER A 263 -0.33 -11.18 -14.07
N VAL A 264 -1.14 -11.02 -13.03
CA VAL A 264 -2.30 -10.11 -13.02
C VAL A 264 -2.25 -9.16 -11.83
N CYS A 265 -2.75 -7.94 -12.01
CA CYS A 265 -2.96 -6.99 -10.92
C CYS A 265 -4.27 -7.31 -10.19
N GLY A 266 -4.34 -7.08 -8.88
CA GLY A 266 -5.60 -7.30 -8.14
C GLY A 266 -5.64 -6.68 -6.75
N PRO A 267 -6.83 -6.56 -6.14
CA PRO A 267 -7.01 -6.04 -4.79
C PRO A 267 -6.63 -7.01 -3.67
N LEU A 268 -6.18 -6.43 -2.56
CA LEU A 268 -6.25 -6.97 -1.21
C LEU A 268 -7.06 -5.99 -0.34
N THR A 269 -7.91 -6.47 0.58
CA THR A 269 -8.72 -5.62 1.48
C THR A 269 -9.35 -6.43 2.62
N HIS A 270 -9.99 -5.74 3.58
CA HIS A 270 -10.72 -6.35 4.71
C HIS A 270 -12.14 -6.84 4.41
N SER A 271 -12.69 -6.54 3.23
CA SER A 271 -14.07 -6.91 2.93
C SER A 271 -14.31 -7.22 1.46
N VAL A 272 -15.28 -8.08 1.19
CA VAL A 272 -15.76 -8.35 -0.17
C VAL A 272 -16.26 -7.05 -0.85
N LYS A 273 -16.92 -6.15 -0.11
CA LYS A 273 -17.35 -4.84 -0.64
C LYS A 273 -16.15 -4.00 -1.14
N GLY A 274 -15.01 -4.05 -0.44
CA GLY A 274 -13.78 -3.40 -0.89
C GLY A 274 -13.24 -3.97 -2.21
N ILE A 275 -13.40 -5.28 -2.45
CA ILE A 275 -13.06 -5.92 -3.72
C ILE A 275 -13.93 -5.32 -4.85
N TYR A 276 -15.25 -5.22 -4.63
CA TYR A 276 -16.18 -4.65 -5.61
C TYR A 276 -15.91 -3.18 -5.91
N LEU A 277 -15.65 -2.37 -4.88
CA LEU A 277 -15.36 -0.94 -5.02
C LEU A 277 -14.19 -0.69 -6.00
N LYS A 278 -13.14 -1.53 -5.93
CA LYS A 278 -11.99 -1.41 -6.82
C LYS A 278 -12.21 -2.00 -8.21
N LEU A 279 -13.07 -2.99 -8.38
CA LEU A 279 -13.21 -3.68 -9.67
C LEU A 279 -14.30 -3.09 -10.56
N GLN A 280 -15.48 -2.81 -10.01
CA GLN A 280 -16.58 -2.24 -10.80
C GLN A 280 -16.13 -0.90 -11.39
N LYS A 281 -15.47 -0.07 -10.60
CA LYS A 281 -15.14 1.30 -10.98
C LYS A 281 -13.91 1.42 -11.90
N PHE A 282 -13.14 0.34 -12.12
CA PHE A 282 -12.00 0.31 -13.07
C PHE A 282 -12.34 -0.38 -14.39
N VAL A 283 -13.28 -1.32 -14.37
CA VAL A 283 -13.61 -2.17 -15.52
C VAL A 283 -14.84 -1.62 -16.26
N ALA A 284 -15.72 -0.88 -15.59
CA ALA A 284 -16.99 -0.44 -16.14
C ALA A 284 -16.94 0.89 -16.92
N ASP A 285 -15.91 1.73 -16.78
CA ASP A 285 -15.71 2.93 -17.61
C ASP A 285 -15.12 2.55 -18.99
N ARG A 286 -15.87 1.72 -19.73
CA ARG A 286 -15.66 1.45 -21.16
C ARG A 286 -16.67 2.18 -22.04
N THR A 287 -17.14 3.34 -21.60
CA THR A 287 -18.07 4.19 -22.34
C THR A 287 -17.57 5.62 -22.34
#